data_AF-A0A660UWY1-F1
#
_entry.id   AF-A0A660UWY1-F1
#
_cell.length_a   1.000
_cell.length_b   1.000
_cell.length_c   1.000
_cell.angle_alpha   90.00
_cell.angle_beta   90.00
_cell.angle_gamma   90.00
#
_symmetry.space_group_name_H-M   'P 1'
#
loop_
_entity.id
_entity.type
_entity.pdbx_description
1 polymer ?
#
loop_
_entity_poly.entity_id
_entity_poly.type
_entity_poly.pdbx_seq_one_letter_code
_entity_poly.pdbx_strand_id
1 'polypeptide(L)'
;MSEQITESLGDFETQWIFAEYESGRPVSEIAAGMKISVSRVYAKMRVRPKTYEEIKCAREELYCRRLRRVRGMADEVTMGYLERLAEKIAEAKTEEEFDALYGQIEKVLKIGKQYGDRVQLAEGKATANVGTAGGLPFKIVVTKNYEKTTVSGQISGDIADDAD
;
A
#
# COMPACT_ATOMS: atom_id res chain seq x y z
N MET A 1 37.05 37.21 22.30
CA MET A 1 36.90 35.78 21.96
C MET A 1 35.54 35.62 21.33
N SER A 2 35.48 35.56 20.00
CA SER A 2 34.24 35.32 19.27
C SER A 2 34.00 33.82 19.26
N GLU A 3 33.08 33.34 20.10
CA GLU A 3 32.48 32.02 19.91
C GLU A 3 31.77 32.04 18.55
N GLN A 4 32.46 31.53 17.55
CA GLN A 4 31.84 31.21 16.27
C GLN A 4 30.82 30.11 16.57
N ILE A 5 29.54 30.48 16.44
CA ILE A 5 28.44 29.53 16.36
C ILE A 5 28.66 28.73 15.07
N THR A 6 29.48 27.69 15.15
CA THR A 6 29.44 26.59 14.19
C THR A 6 28.31 25.67 14.63
N GLU A 7 27.06 26.08 14.43
CA GLU A 7 26.04 25.07 14.16
C GLU A 7 26.57 24.29 12.95
N SER A 8 26.94 23.03 13.17
CA SER A 8 27.39 22.17 12.08
C SER A 8 26.35 22.26 10.96
N LEU A 9 26.77 22.46 9.70
CA LEU A 9 25.96 22.27 8.49
C LEU A 9 25.22 20.93 8.58
N GLY A 10 24.05 20.94 9.23
CA GLY A 10 23.52 19.81 9.98
C GLY A 10 22.94 18.75 9.06
N ASP A 11 23.83 17.90 8.54
CA ASP A 11 23.55 16.74 7.70
C ASP A 11 22.66 17.06 6.49
N PHE A 12 23.16 17.96 5.62
CA PHE A 12 22.55 18.29 4.33
C PHE A 12 22.16 17.04 3.53
N GLU A 13 22.99 15.98 3.56
CA GLU A 13 22.69 14.73 2.87
C GLU A 13 21.40 14.09 3.37
N THR A 14 21.20 14.02 4.69
CA THR A 14 19.97 13.45 5.26
C THR A 14 18.77 14.35 5.03
N GLN A 15 18.94 15.68 5.10
CA GLN A 15 17.88 16.63 4.74
C GLN A 15 17.44 16.47 3.28
N TRP A 16 18.41 16.33 2.37
CA TRP A 16 18.15 16.09 0.95
C TRP A 16 17.43 14.76 0.71
N ILE A 17 17.88 13.67 1.34
CA ILE A 17 17.19 12.37 1.29
C ILE A 17 15.73 12.50 1.70
N PHE A 18 15.48 13.24 2.79
CA PHE A 18 14.14 13.45 3.30
C PHE A 18 13.27 14.28 2.36
N ALA A 19 13.79 15.36 1.78
CA ALA A 19 13.08 16.18 0.79
C ALA A 19 12.72 15.38 -0.47
N GLU A 20 13.66 14.60 -1.00
CA GLU A 20 13.41 13.75 -2.16
C GLU A 20 12.39 12.64 -1.86
N TYR A 21 12.48 12.04 -0.66
CA TYR A 21 11.53 11.03 -0.21
C TYR A 21 10.12 11.60 -0.03
N GLU A 22 10.00 12.79 0.56
CA GLU A 22 8.74 13.53 0.72
C GLU A 22 8.08 13.83 -0.63
N SER A 23 8.89 14.22 -1.63
CA SER A 23 8.41 14.49 -3.00
C SER A 23 7.82 13.25 -3.71
N GLY A 24 7.99 12.06 -3.11
CA GLY A 24 7.44 10.81 -3.60
C GLY A 24 8.44 9.92 -4.32
N ARG A 25 9.74 10.25 -4.36
CA ARG A 25 10.75 9.39 -4.98
C ARG A 25 10.99 8.12 -4.15
N PRO A 26 11.12 6.95 -4.79
CA PRO A 26 11.48 5.72 -4.10
C PRO A 26 12.94 5.78 -3.63
N VAL A 27 13.23 5.07 -2.52
CA VAL A 27 14.57 5.04 -1.92
C VAL A 27 15.64 4.52 -2.89
N SER A 28 15.25 3.63 -3.83
CA SER A 28 16.11 3.14 -4.90
C SER A 28 16.61 4.24 -5.84
N GLU A 29 15.74 5.18 -6.23
CA GLU A 29 16.10 6.30 -7.10
C GLU A 29 16.95 7.34 -6.36
N ILE A 30 16.63 7.59 -5.09
CA ILE A 30 17.43 8.48 -4.23
C ILE A 30 18.85 7.93 -4.08
N ALA A 31 18.96 6.62 -3.80
CA ALA A 31 20.24 5.92 -3.71
C ALA A 31 21.05 6.02 -5.00
N ALA A 32 20.40 5.81 -6.16
CA ALA A 32 21.04 5.94 -7.46
C ALA A 32 21.53 7.37 -7.74
N GLY A 33 20.71 8.39 -7.46
CA GLY A 33 21.08 9.80 -7.63
C GLY A 33 22.25 10.22 -6.75
N MET A 34 22.34 9.68 -5.55
CA MET A 34 23.45 9.93 -4.62
C MET A 34 24.65 9.00 -4.80
N LYS A 35 24.56 8.00 -5.69
CA LYS A 35 25.58 6.95 -5.90
C LYS A 35 25.98 6.21 -4.61
N ILE A 36 25.00 5.96 -3.74
CA ILE A 36 25.17 5.18 -2.51
C ILE A 36 24.25 3.96 -2.51
N SER A 37 24.49 3.00 -1.62
CA SER A 37 23.60 1.86 -1.49
C SER A 37 22.26 2.24 -0.85
N VAL A 38 21.20 1.54 -1.24
CA VAL A 38 19.86 1.67 -0.65
C VAL A 38 19.90 1.48 0.88
N SER A 39 20.68 0.53 1.36
CA SER A 39 20.87 0.27 2.79
C SER A 39 21.45 1.48 3.54
N ARG A 40 22.35 2.24 2.89
CA ARG A 40 22.93 3.44 3.47
C ARG A 40 21.94 4.59 3.56
N VAL A 41 21.02 4.71 2.59
CA VAL A 41 19.91 5.68 2.66
C VAL A 41 19.00 5.34 3.84
N TYR A 42 18.58 4.08 3.99
CA TYR A 42 17.78 3.65 5.15
C TYR A 42 18.49 3.88 6.48
N ALA A 43 19.80 3.63 6.55
CA ALA A 43 20.59 3.90 7.74
C ALA A 43 20.53 5.39 8.14
N LYS A 44 20.66 6.30 7.16
CA LYS A 44 20.52 7.75 7.38
C LYS A 44 19.11 8.15 7.82
N MET A 45 18.07 7.62 7.19
CA MET A 45 16.68 7.92 7.58
C MET A 45 16.35 7.42 9.00
N ARG A 46 16.94 6.29 9.44
CA ARG A 46 16.74 5.73 10.79
C ARG A 46 17.36 6.58 11.91
N VAL A 47 18.30 7.49 11.60
CA VAL A 47 18.88 8.40 12.60
C VAL A 47 17.82 9.34 13.17
N ARG A 48 16.73 9.62 12.41
CA ARG A 48 15.66 10.55 12.82
C ARG A 48 14.27 9.90 12.63
N PRO A 49 13.86 8.97 13.51
CA PRO A 49 12.63 8.19 13.33
C PRO A 49 11.34 9.03 13.40
N LYS A 50 11.31 10.08 14.24
CA LYS A 50 10.15 10.99 14.32
C LYS A 50 9.93 11.73 12.99
N THR A 51 10.98 12.32 12.46
CA THR A 51 10.99 13.00 11.15
C THR A 51 10.66 12.05 10.01
N TYR A 52 11.13 10.79 10.07
CA TYR A 52 10.78 9.78 9.08
C TYR A 52 9.28 9.48 9.03
N GLU A 53 8.63 9.27 10.18
CA GLU A 53 7.19 9.00 10.21
C GLU A 53 6.38 10.22 9.79
N GLU A 54 6.76 11.43 10.21
CA GLU A 54 6.12 12.68 9.76
C GLU A 54 6.17 12.84 8.23
N ILE A 55 7.35 12.64 7.64
CA ILE A 55 7.54 12.74 6.18
C ILE A 55 6.81 11.61 5.45
N LYS A 56 6.77 10.41 6.03
CA LYS A 56 6.02 9.29 5.44
C LYS A 56 4.52 9.61 5.38
N CYS A 57 3.96 10.21 6.43
CA CYS A 57 2.58 10.72 6.41
C CYS A 57 2.39 11.80 5.34
N ALA A 58 3.28 12.79 5.26
CA ALA A 58 3.23 13.85 4.25
C ALA A 58 3.30 13.29 2.82
N ARG A 59 4.17 12.30 2.59
CA ARG A 59 4.29 11.57 1.32
C ARG A 59 3.00 10.84 0.97
N GLU A 60 2.38 10.16 1.93
CA GLU A 60 1.12 9.44 1.73
C GLU A 60 -0.03 10.41 1.38
N GLU A 61 -0.09 11.58 2.03
CA GLU A 61 -1.04 12.63 1.67
C GLU A 61 -0.82 13.14 0.24
N LEU A 62 0.42 13.43 -0.14
CA LEU A 62 0.77 13.88 -1.49
C LEU A 62 0.39 12.83 -2.54
N TYR A 63 0.66 11.56 -2.25
CA TYR A 63 0.27 10.44 -3.09
C TYR A 63 -1.26 10.37 -3.26
N CYS A 64 -2.02 10.44 -2.17
CA CYS A 64 -3.48 10.48 -2.21
C CYS A 64 -4.02 11.68 -3.02
N ARG A 65 -3.44 12.87 -2.83
CA ARG A 65 -3.81 14.08 -3.61
C ARG A 65 -3.51 13.89 -5.11
N ARG A 66 -2.39 13.26 -5.45
CA ARG A 66 -2.04 12.96 -6.85
C ARG A 66 -3.00 11.94 -7.45
N LEU A 67 -3.32 10.87 -6.73
CA LEU A 67 -4.31 9.88 -7.17
C LEU A 67 -5.67 10.50 -7.45
N ARG A 68 -6.18 11.37 -6.57
CA ARG A 68 -7.46 12.08 -6.79
C ARG A 68 -7.44 12.93 -8.07
N ARG A 69 -6.32 13.60 -8.36
CA ARG A 69 -6.18 14.37 -9.60
C ARG A 69 -6.19 13.48 -10.84
N VAL A 70 -5.44 12.37 -10.82
CA VAL A 70 -5.45 11.41 -11.93
C VAL A 70 -6.84 10.83 -12.13
N ARG A 71 -7.56 10.53 -11.04
CA ARG A 71 -8.96 10.12 -11.10
C ARG A 71 -9.85 11.18 -11.76
N GLY A 72 -9.74 12.45 -11.35
CA GLY A 72 -10.50 13.53 -11.99
C GLY A 72 -10.27 13.61 -13.50
N MET A 73 -9.02 13.49 -13.95
CA MET A 73 -8.69 13.44 -15.38
C MET A 73 -9.25 12.20 -16.07
N ALA A 74 -9.20 11.03 -15.42
CA ALA A 74 -9.77 9.80 -15.96
C ALA A 74 -11.30 9.89 -16.09
N ASP A 75 -11.97 10.47 -15.09
CA ASP A 75 -13.41 10.71 -15.10
C ASP A 75 -13.79 11.66 -16.24
N GLU A 76 -13.03 12.75 -16.45
CA GLU A 76 -13.23 13.68 -17.57
C GLU A 76 -13.10 12.99 -18.94
N VAL A 77 -12.03 12.22 -19.15
CA VAL A 77 -11.81 11.47 -20.40
C VAL A 77 -12.93 10.45 -20.63
N THR A 78 -13.38 9.79 -19.56
CA THR A 78 -14.45 8.80 -19.59
C THR A 78 -15.78 9.45 -19.98
N MET A 79 -16.14 10.56 -19.34
CA MET A 79 -17.36 11.32 -19.66
C MET A 79 -17.35 11.79 -21.12
N GLY A 80 -16.26 12.40 -21.57
CA GLY A 80 -16.15 12.84 -22.97
C GLY A 80 -16.18 11.69 -23.99
N TYR A 81 -15.76 10.48 -23.61
CA TYR A 81 -15.94 9.29 -24.44
C TYR A 81 -17.39 8.81 -24.46
N LEU A 82 -18.07 8.79 -23.30
CA LEU A 82 -19.47 8.40 -23.19
C LEU A 82 -20.41 9.37 -23.94
N GLU A 83 -20.14 10.67 -23.91
CA GLU A 83 -20.89 11.68 -24.68
C GLU A 83 -20.80 11.40 -26.19
N ARG A 84 -19.58 11.16 -26.71
CA ARG A 84 -19.39 10.77 -28.13
C ARG A 84 -20.05 9.45 -28.50
N LEU A 85 -20.12 8.50 -27.56
CA LEU A 85 -20.87 7.26 -27.79
C LEU A 85 -22.37 7.52 -27.82
N ALA A 86 -22.89 8.39 -26.94
CA ALA A 86 -24.30 8.76 -26.92
C ALA A 86 -24.73 9.41 -28.24
N GLU A 87 -23.90 10.30 -28.80
CA GLU A 87 -24.14 10.88 -30.13
C GLU A 87 -24.23 9.79 -31.21
N LYS A 88 -23.28 8.85 -31.24
CA LYS A 88 -23.29 7.74 -32.20
C LYS A 88 -24.48 6.80 -32.05
N ILE A 89 -24.93 6.57 -30.81
CA ILE A 89 -26.11 5.75 -30.51
C ILE A 89 -27.38 6.43 -31.05
N ALA A 90 -27.49 7.75 -30.90
CA ALA A 90 -28.61 8.51 -31.44
C ALA A 90 -28.66 8.48 -32.98
N GLU A 91 -27.51 8.32 -33.64
CA GLU A 91 -27.38 8.22 -35.10
C GLU A 91 -27.45 6.77 -35.63
N ALA A 92 -27.48 5.76 -34.75
CA ALA A 92 -27.47 4.36 -35.15
C ALA A 92 -28.72 4.01 -35.96
N LYS A 93 -28.53 3.34 -37.11
CA LYS A 93 -29.63 3.02 -38.03
C LYS A 93 -30.06 1.56 -37.94
N THR A 94 -29.20 0.72 -37.37
CA THR A 94 -29.40 -0.71 -37.25
C THR A 94 -29.29 -1.15 -35.79
N GLU A 95 -30.01 -2.22 -35.45
CA GLU A 95 -29.97 -2.84 -34.13
C GLU A 95 -28.56 -3.40 -33.81
N GLU A 96 -27.87 -3.94 -34.82
CA GLU A 96 -26.50 -4.45 -34.71
C GLU A 96 -25.48 -3.36 -34.34
N GLU A 97 -25.59 -2.17 -34.95
CA GLU A 97 -24.76 -1.01 -34.60
C GLU A 97 -25.06 -0.51 -33.19
N PHE A 98 -26.35 -0.49 -32.82
CA PHE A 98 -26.79 -0.09 -31.49
C PHE A 98 -26.22 -0.99 -30.40
N ASP A 99 -26.34 -2.32 -30.56
CA ASP A 99 -25.79 -3.30 -29.63
C ASP A 99 -24.27 -3.23 -29.52
N ALA A 100 -23.57 -3.02 -30.64
CA ALA A 100 -22.12 -2.85 -30.65
C ALA A 100 -21.67 -1.60 -29.86
N LEU A 101 -22.40 -0.48 -29.98
CA LEU A 101 -22.12 0.75 -29.25
C LEU A 101 -22.44 0.62 -27.75
N TYR A 102 -23.55 -0.03 -27.40
CA TYR A 102 -23.88 -0.34 -26.00
C TYR A 102 -22.84 -1.25 -25.35
N GLY A 103 -22.33 -2.24 -26.08
CA GLY A 103 -21.23 -3.09 -25.61
C GLY A 103 -19.94 -2.32 -25.32
N GLN A 104 -19.72 -1.15 -25.94
CA GLN A 104 -18.61 -0.27 -25.59
C GLN A 104 -18.86 0.51 -24.30
N ILE A 105 -20.09 0.98 -24.07
CA ILE A 105 -20.47 1.63 -22.80
C ILE A 105 -20.21 0.69 -21.62
N GLU A 106 -20.61 -0.58 -21.73
CA GLU A 106 -20.39 -1.56 -20.67
C GLU A 106 -18.90 -1.74 -20.34
N LYS A 107 -18.04 -1.81 -21.36
CA LYS A 107 -16.58 -1.89 -21.18
C LYS A 107 -16.04 -0.67 -20.44
N VAL A 108 -16.50 0.53 -20.81
CA VAL A 108 -16.09 1.79 -20.18
C VAL A 108 -16.50 1.82 -18.70
N LEU A 109 -17.74 1.44 -18.39
CA LEU A 109 -18.24 1.36 -17.02
C LEU A 109 -17.44 0.35 -16.17
N LYS A 110 -17.08 -0.79 -16.76
CA LYS A 110 -16.26 -1.80 -16.09
C LYS A 110 -14.86 -1.28 -15.75
N ILE A 111 -14.22 -0.57 -16.68
CA ILE A 111 -12.91 0.07 -16.44
C ILE A 111 -13.03 1.16 -15.37
N GLY A 112 -14.05 2.01 -15.45
CA GLY A 112 -14.31 3.06 -14.47
C GLY A 112 -14.48 2.51 -13.05
N LYS A 113 -15.25 1.44 -12.89
CA LYS A 113 -15.40 0.73 -11.61
C LYS A 113 -14.06 0.21 -11.08
N GLN A 114 -13.32 -0.54 -11.90
CA GLN A 114 -12.02 -1.10 -11.50
C GLN A 114 -11.03 -0.01 -11.07
N TYR A 115 -11.04 1.13 -11.76
CA TYR A 115 -10.20 2.26 -11.42
C TYR A 115 -10.64 2.91 -10.10
N GLY A 116 -11.94 3.12 -9.90
CA GLY A 116 -12.52 3.62 -8.66
C GLY A 116 -12.15 2.75 -7.45
N ASP A 117 -12.31 1.43 -7.58
CA ASP A 117 -11.96 0.46 -6.53
C ASP A 117 -10.47 0.54 -6.16
N ARG A 118 -9.57 0.63 -7.15
CA ARG A 118 -8.12 0.76 -6.93
C ARG A 118 -7.75 2.06 -6.22
N VAL A 119 -8.42 3.17 -6.55
CA VAL A 119 -8.19 4.45 -5.88
C VAL A 119 -8.67 4.38 -4.43
N GLN A 120 -9.85 3.83 -4.16
CA GLN A 120 -10.35 3.67 -2.79
C GLN A 120 -9.47 2.77 -1.94
N LEU A 121 -8.93 1.71 -2.54
CA LEU A 121 -7.95 0.82 -1.90
C LEU A 121 -6.65 1.58 -1.58
N ALA A 122 -6.12 2.34 -2.54
CA ALA A 122 -4.89 3.10 -2.38
C ALA A 122 -5.03 4.26 -1.37
N GLU A 123 -6.23 4.79 -1.18
CA GLU A 123 -6.56 5.78 -0.13
C GLU A 123 -6.79 5.15 1.25
N GLY A 124 -6.76 3.81 1.37
CA GLY A 124 -7.06 3.10 2.60
C GLY A 124 -8.53 3.16 3.05
N LYS A 125 -9.43 3.69 2.19
CA LYS A 125 -10.87 3.80 2.48
C LYS A 125 -11.62 2.49 2.26
N ALA A 126 -11.14 1.68 1.33
CA ALA A 126 -11.57 0.31 1.16
C ALA A 126 -10.50 -0.61 1.75
N THR A 127 -10.88 -1.47 2.69
CA THR A 127 -10.07 -2.65 2.96
C THR A 127 -10.21 -3.54 1.74
N ALA A 128 -9.07 -3.99 1.18
CA ALA A 128 -9.10 -5.05 0.18
C ALA A 128 -9.74 -6.28 0.84
N ASN A 129 -11.05 -6.45 0.69
CA ASN A 129 -11.62 -7.78 0.62
C ASN A 129 -11.14 -8.39 -0.70
N VAL A 130 -9.84 -8.69 -0.78
CA VAL A 130 -9.36 -9.80 -1.59
C VAL A 130 -9.85 -11.04 -0.86
N GLY A 131 -11.15 -11.27 -0.97
CA GLY A 131 -11.76 -12.56 -0.71
C GLY A 131 -11.32 -13.46 -1.85
N THR A 132 -10.14 -14.08 -1.73
CA THR A 132 -10.01 -15.45 -2.20
C THR A 132 -11.19 -16.21 -1.59
N ALA A 133 -11.98 -16.90 -2.41
CA ALA A 133 -13.12 -17.71 -1.99
C ALA A 133 -12.73 -18.92 -1.10
N GLY A 134 -11.66 -18.82 -0.29
CA GLY A 134 -11.04 -19.91 0.46
C GLY A 134 -10.17 -19.49 1.65
N GLY A 135 -10.34 -18.28 2.20
CA GLY A 135 -9.74 -17.90 3.50
C GLY A 135 -8.55 -16.94 3.44
N LEU A 136 -8.13 -16.51 4.64
CA LEU A 136 -7.07 -15.52 4.88
C LEU A 136 -5.72 -15.96 4.29
N PRO A 137 -4.97 -15.07 3.60
CA PRO A 137 -3.78 -15.43 2.81
C PRO A 137 -2.50 -15.66 3.64
N PHE A 138 -2.62 -15.81 4.95
CA PHE A 138 -1.50 -16.12 5.83
C PHE A 138 -1.90 -17.11 6.92
N LYS A 139 -0.99 -18.04 7.22
CA LYS A 139 -1.16 -19.07 8.26
C LYS A 139 -0.68 -18.50 9.59
N ILE A 140 -1.61 -18.17 10.50
CA ILE A 140 -1.27 -17.79 11.87
C ILE A 140 -0.84 -19.06 12.61
N VAL A 141 0.46 -19.26 12.82
CA VAL A 141 0.98 -20.29 13.73
C VAL A 141 1.03 -19.65 15.12
N VAL A 142 0.01 -19.93 15.96
CA VAL A 142 0.06 -19.57 17.37
C VAL A 142 0.86 -20.64 18.10
N THR A 143 2.16 -20.42 18.26
CA THR A 143 2.99 -21.25 19.13
C THR A 143 2.68 -20.87 20.58
N LYS A 144 1.76 -21.60 21.22
CA LYS A 144 1.59 -21.51 22.67
C LYS A 144 2.76 -22.21 23.33
N ASN A 145 3.71 -21.45 23.86
CA ASN A 145 4.70 -21.96 24.79
C ASN A 145 3.99 -22.14 26.14
N TYR A 146 3.57 -23.37 26.44
CA TYR A 146 3.18 -23.71 27.81
C TYR A 146 4.47 -23.87 28.62
N GLU A 147 4.62 -23.10 29.71
CA GLU A 147 5.64 -23.39 30.70
C GLU A 147 5.37 -24.79 31.27
N LYS A 148 6.38 -25.66 31.27
CA LYS A 148 6.28 -26.96 31.94
C LYS A 148 6.17 -26.71 33.44
N THR A 149 4.95 -26.74 33.97
CA THR A 149 4.74 -26.86 35.40
C THR A 149 5.18 -28.26 35.83
N THR A 150 6.39 -28.34 36.39
CA THR A 150 6.89 -29.53 37.07
C THR A 150 5.99 -29.79 38.29
N VAL A 151 5.06 -30.74 38.18
CA VAL A 151 4.32 -31.22 39.35
C VAL A 151 5.08 -32.44 39.89
N SER A 152 5.95 -32.18 40.86
CA SER A 152 6.43 -33.17 41.80
C SER A 152 5.27 -33.54 42.75
N GLY A 153 4.82 -34.80 42.70
CA GLY A 153 3.76 -35.26 43.59
C GLY A 153 3.65 -36.78 43.55
N GLN A 154 4.25 -37.41 44.55
CA GLN A 154 4.09 -38.83 44.88
C GLN A 154 2.61 -39.21 44.97
N ILE A 155 2.21 -40.31 44.35
CA ILE A 155 1.17 -41.18 44.88
C ILE A 155 1.75 -42.60 44.90
N SER A 156 1.83 -43.10 46.12
CA SER A 156 2.29 -44.39 46.58
C SER A 156 1.21 -45.48 46.48
N GLY A 157 1.65 -46.71 46.20
CA GLY A 157 1.03 -47.99 46.54
C GLY A 157 0.08 -48.56 45.47
N ASP A 158 0.06 -49.85 45.14
CA ASP A 158 0.84 -51.03 45.51
C ASP A 158 0.61 -52.10 44.40
N ILE A 159 1.69 -52.83 44.06
CA ILE A 159 1.83 -54.28 43.77
C ILE A 159 0.51 -55.06 43.47
N ALA A 160 0.35 -55.80 42.37
CA ALA A 160 1.04 -57.07 42.11
C ALA A 160 0.99 -57.55 40.64
N ASP A 161 2.07 -58.20 40.23
CA ASP A 161 2.14 -59.25 39.21
C ASP A 161 1.09 -60.36 39.47
N ASP A 162 0.49 -60.91 38.41
CA ASP A 162 0.59 -62.35 38.11
C ASP A 162 -0.15 -62.73 36.81
N ALA A 163 0.41 -63.75 36.17
CA ALA A 163 0.12 -64.30 34.84
C ALA A 163 -1.22 -65.06 34.72
N ASP A 164 -1.91 -64.89 33.59
CA ASP A 164 -2.09 -65.85 32.47
C ASP A 164 -3.09 -65.29 31.44
#